data_AF-A0A2R6KEE3-F1
#
_entry.id   AF-A0A2R6KEE3-F1
#
_cell.length_a   1.000
_cell.length_b   1.000
_cell.length_c   1.000
_cell.angle_alpha   90.00
_cell.angle_beta   90.00
_cell.angle_gamma   90.00
#
_symmetry.space_group_name_H-M   'P 1'
#
loop_
_entity.id
_entity.type
_entity.pdbx_description
1 polymer ?
#
loop_
_entity_poly.entity_id
_entity_poly.type
_entity_poly.pdbx_seq_one_letter_code
_entity_poly.pdbx_strand_id
1 'polypeptide(L)'
;MTVSDEGRERLADVVALQPTKNAELQARWDMDSGSDVHQYLESELKDYYYRNEDGLICATPEANELVGDDVDGEVNEQVVTAPPLQAAVIDVVPDHDAEPQSVVATLHDLRDTGYDPEVDDVRSALRSLTEKGVVERVQKTVPT
;
A
#
# COMPACT_ATOMS: atom_id res chain seq x y z
N MET A 1 -4.35 14.93 -21.05
CA MET A 1 -5.75 14.59 -20.70
C MET A 1 -5.95 15.04 -19.26
N THR A 2 -7.11 15.62 -18.91
CA THR A 2 -7.40 16.01 -17.52
C THR A 2 -8.09 14.83 -16.83
N VAL A 3 -7.45 14.26 -15.81
CA VAL A 3 -8.05 13.23 -14.97
C VAL A 3 -9.21 13.86 -14.19
N SER A 4 -10.32 13.13 -14.04
CA SER A 4 -11.45 13.58 -13.21
C SER A 4 -11.05 13.63 -11.73
N ASP A 5 -11.80 14.35 -10.90
CA ASP A 5 -11.54 14.40 -9.45
C ASP A 5 -11.57 12.98 -8.82
N GLU A 6 -12.56 12.16 -9.21
CA GLU A 6 -12.64 10.74 -8.80
C GLU A 6 -11.43 9.93 -9.30
N GLY A 7 -11.00 10.17 -10.54
CA GLY A 7 -9.82 9.51 -11.10
C GLY A 7 -8.54 9.89 -10.35
N ARG A 8 -8.44 11.13 -9.86
CA ARG A 8 -7.29 11.60 -9.06
C ARG A 8 -7.28 10.95 -7.69
N GLU A 9 -8.43 10.83 -7.02
CA GLU A 9 -8.56 10.13 -5.74
C GLU A 9 -8.18 8.64 -5.86
N ARG A 10 -8.72 7.96 -6.88
CA ARG A 10 -8.37 6.57 -7.15
C ARG A 10 -6.91 6.40 -7.55
N LEU A 11 -6.35 7.35 -8.28
CA LEU A 11 -4.93 7.32 -8.61
C LEU A 11 -4.04 7.48 -7.37
N ALA A 12 -4.46 8.31 -6.40
CA ALA A 12 -3.78 8.43 -5.11
C ALA A 12 -3.77 7.11 -4.35
N ASP A 13 -4.87 6.35 -4.38
CA ASP A 13 -4.90 5.00 -3.81
C ASP A 13 -3.93 4.04 -4.51
N VAL A 14 -3.85 4.08 -5.85
CA VAL A 14 -2.90 3.26 -6.62
C VAL A 14 -1.47 3.61 -6.24
N VAL A 15 -1.12 4.90 -6.17
CA VAL A 15 0.20 5.39 -5.77
C VAL A 15 0.52 4.99 -4.32
N ALA A 16 -0.44 5.06 -3.41
CA ALA A 16 -0.24 4.71 -2.02
C ALA A 16 -0.10 3.20 -1.80
N LEU A 17 -0.84 2.38 -2.54
CA LEU A 17 -0.87 0.93 -2.35
C LEU A 17 0.14 0.17 -3.20
N GLN A 18 0.75 0.79 -4.21
CA GLN A 18 1.69 0.11 -5.09
C GLN A 18 2.85 -0.56 -4.32
N PRO A 19 3.31 -1.74 -4.75
CA PRO A 19 2.64 -2.61 -5.73
C PRO A 19 1.40 -3.29 -5.11
N THR A 20 0.26 -3.30 -5.82
CA THR A 20 -1.03 -3.80 -5.28
C THR A 20 -1.78 -4.74 -6.23
N LYS A 21 -2.87 -5.35 -5.75
CA LYS A 21 -3.77 -6.22 -6.53
C LYS A 21 -5.14 -5.59 -6.74
N ASN A 22 -5.84 -6.04 -7.79
CA ASN A 22 -7.22 -5.62 -8.05
C ASN A 22 -8.14 -5.85 -6.84
N ALA A 23 -7.94 -6.95 -6.10
CA ALA A 23 -8.77 -7.27 -4.94
C ALA A 23 -8.66 -6.24 -3.80
N GLU A 24 -7.47 -5.65 -3.62
CA GLU A 24 -7.25 -4.61 -2.60
C GLU A 24 -7.92 -3.29 -3.00
N LEU A 25 -7.76 -2.89 -4.26
CA LEU A 25 -8.45 -1.72 -4.82
C LEU A 25 -9.96 -1.92 -4.88
N GLN A 26 -10.43 -3.14 -5.18
CA GLN A 26 -11.84 -3.49 -5.20
C GLN A 26 -12.48 -3.25 -3.83
N ALA A 27 -11.85 -3.77 -2.77
CA ALA A 27 -12.34 -3.58 -1.41
C ALA A 27 -12.35 -2.10 -1.00
N ARG A 28 -11.36 -1.34 -1.44
CA ARG A 28 -11.22 0.08 -1.12
C ARG A 28 -12.23 0.97 -1.85
N TRP A 29 -12.53 0.65 -3.11
CA TRP A 29 -13.41 1.42 -3.97
C TRP A 29 -14.86 0.93 -3.95
N ASP A 30 -15.17 -0.05 -3.08
CA ASP A 30 -16.48 -0.69 -2.98
C ASP A 30 -16.99 -1.17 -4.36
N MET A 31 -16.11 -1.82 -5.13
CA MET A 31 -16.45 -2.34 -6.45
C MET A 31 -16.94 -3.79 -6.40
N ASP A 32 -17.85 -4.14 -7.31
CA ASP A 32 -18.46 -5.46 -7.38
C ASP A 32 -17.43 -6.58 -7.65
N SER A 33 -16.39 -6.29 -8.43
CA SER A 33 -15.36 -7.27 -8.77
C SER A 33 -14.01 -6.66 -9.13
N GLY A 34 -12.94 -7.47 -9.02
CA GLY A 34 -11.61 -7.10 -9.50
C GLY A 34 -11.54 -6.91 -11.02
N SER A 35 -12.53 -7.39 -11.78
CA SER A 35 -12.65 -7.11 -13.21
C SER A 35 -13.16 -5.69 -13.46
N ASP A 36 -14.05 -5.17 -12.60
CA ASP A 36 -14.54 -3.79 -12.69
C ASP A 36 -13.41 -2.81 -12.40
N VAL A 37 -12.56 -3.13 -11.42
CA VAL A 37 -11.30 -2.40 -11.16
C VAL A 37 -10.42 -2.38 -12.41
N HIS A 38 -10.23 -3.52 -13.07
CA HIS A 38 -9.41 -3.59 -14.28
C HIS A 38 -10.03 -2.75 -15.42
N GLN A 39 -11.34 -2.82 -15.60
CA GLN A 39 -12.04 -2.06 -16.63
C GLN A 39 -11.90 -0.55 -16.39
N TYR A 40 -12.06 -0.11 -15.14
CA TYR A 40 -11.86 1.28 -14.75
C TYR A 40 -10.43 1.75 -15.01
N LEU A 41 -9.44 0.94 -14.61
CA LEU A 41 -8.03 1.25 -14.84
C LEU A 41 -7.73 1.39 -16.35
N GLU A 42 -8.26 0.50 -17.19
CA GLU A 42 -8.07 0.56 -18.64
C GLU A 42 -8.82 1.72 -19.31
N SER A 43 -9.94 2.19 -18.75
CA SER A 43 -10.72 3.27 -19.36
C SER A 43 -10.27 4.66 -18.91
N GLU A 44 -10.04 4.84 -17.61
CA GLU A 44 -9.81 6.16 -17.01
C GLU A 44 -8.34 6.42 -16.68
N LEU A 45 -7.58 5.38 -16.30
CA LEU A 45 -6.24 5.54 -15.71
C LEU A 45 -5.13 4.88 -16.53
N LYS A 46 -5.40 4.49 -17.78
CA LYS A 46 -4.52 3.66 -18.60
C LYS A 46 -3.09 4.19 -18.72
N ASP A 47 -2.95 5.50 -18.88
CA ASP A 47 -1.65 6.14 -19.06
C ASP A 47 -0.90 6.31 -17.73
N TYR A 48 -1.55 6.04 -16.59
CA TYR A 48 -1.05 6.31 -15.25
C TYR A 48 -0.68 5.06 -14.46
N TYR A 49 -0.98 3.87 -14.96
CA TYR A 49 -0.67 2.61 -14.28
C TYR A 49 0.03 1.61 -15.22
N TYR A 50 0.77 0.68 -14.62
CA TYR A 50 1.30 -0.48 -15.32
C TYR A 50 1.22 -1.72 -14.42
N ARG A 51 1.50 -2.90 -14.99
CA ARG A 51 1.72 -4.12 -14.20
C ARG A 51 3.18 -4.52 -14.21
N ASN A 52 3.71 -4.84 -13.04
CA ASN A 52 5.09 -5.34 -12.90
C ASN A 52 5.21 -6.83 -13.31
N GLU A 53 6.41 -7.39 -13.17
CA GLU A 53 6.73 -8.78 -13.54
C GLU A 53 5.90 -9.81 -12.75
N ASP A 54 5.49 -9.47 -11.52
CA ASP A 54 4.61 -10.29 -10.66
C ASP A 54 3.11 -10.07 -10.96
N GLY A 55 2.79 -9.25 -11.95
CA GLY A 55 1.42 -8.91 -12.33
C GLY A 55 0.72 -7.95 -11.35
N LEU A 56 1.45 -7.31 -10.44
CA LEU A 56 0.93 -6.30 -9.50
C LEU A 56 0.78 -4.94 -10.19
N ILE A 57 -0.23 -4.19 -9.77
CA ILE A 57 -0.49 -2.82 -10.24
C ILE A 57 0.51 -1.88 -9.60
N CYS A 58 1.18 -1.09 -10.43
CA CYS A 58 2.08 -0.02 -10.04
C CYS A 58 1.68 1.29 -10.72
N ALA A 59 1.97 2.42 -10.08
CA ALA A 59 1.78 3.74 -10.63
C ALA A 59 2.99 4.14 -11.48
N THR A 60 2.74 4.77 -12.62
CA THR A 60 3.79 5.38 -13.46
C THR A 60 4.44 6.57 -12.74
N PRO A 61 5.65 7.00 -13.13
CA PRO A 61 6.24 8.24 -12.65
C PRO A 61 5.29 9.44 -12.77
N GLU A 62 4.60 9.57 -13.91
CA GLU A 62 3.65 10.64 -14.18
C GLU A 62 2.46 10.62 -13.20
N ALA A 63 2.03 9.43 -12.77
CA ALA A 63 1.01 9.29 -11.73
C ALA A 63 1.52 9.70 -10.36
N ASN A 64 2.76 9.34 -10.02
CA ASN A 64 3.39 9.75 -8.77
C ASN A 64 3.58 11.26 -8.72
N GLU A 65 3.96 11.91 -9.83
CA GLU A 65 4.05 13.37 -9.92
C GLU A 65 2.67 14.01 -9.76
N LEU A 66 1.66 13.51 -10.48
CA LEU A 66 0.30 14.06 -10.44
C LEU A 66 -0.34 14.00 -9.05
N VAL A 67 -0.08 12.94 -8.29
CA VAL A 67 -0.53 12.79 -6.89
C VAL A 67 0.42 13.50 -5.93
N GLY A 68 1.72 13.51 -6.23
CA GLY A 68 2.77 14.11 -5.42
C GLY A 68 2.74 15.64 -5.38
N ASP A 69 2.23 16.30 -6.41
CA ASP A 69 1.98 17.75 -6.42
C ASP A 69 1.03 18.20 -5.27
N ASP A 70 0.26 17.28 -4.66
CA ASP A 70 -0.62 17.56 -3.52
C ASP A 70 0.04 17.34 -2.14
N VAL A 71 1.28 16.82 -2.07
CA VAL A 71 2.04 16.66 -0.81
C VAL A 71 3.16 17.70 -0.70
N ASP A 72 3.12 18.52 0.36
CA ASP A 72 4.20 19.45 0.71
C ASP A 72 5.51 18.67 1.00
N GLY A 73 6.40 18.55 0.02
CA GLY A 73 7.72 17.94 0.19
C GLY A 73 8.42 17.59 -1.13
N GLU A 74 9.76 17.54 -1.12
CA GLU A 74 10.53 17.09 -2.29
C GLU A 74 10.47 15.55 -2.37
N VAL A 75 9.72 15.03 -3.35
CA VAL A 75 9.73 13.59 -3.69
C VAL A 75 11.13 13.21 -4.17
N ASN A 76 11.89 12.56 -3.31
CA ASN A 76 13.17 11.94 -3.62
C ASN A 76 13.05 10.41 -3.53
N GLU A 77 14.06 9.69 -4.00
CA GLU A 77 14.13 8.22 -4.02
C GLU A 77 13.91 7.53 -2.65
N GLN A 78 13.95 8.30 -1.56
CA GLN A 78 13.78 7.83 -0.17
C GLN A 78 12.39 8.10 0.41
N VAL A 79 11.50 8.77 -0.32
CA VAL A 79 10.14 9.10 0.14
C VAL A 79 9.15 8.14 -0.51
N VAL A 80 8.35 7.45 0.30
CA VAL A 80 7.33 6.52 -0.17
C VAL A 80 5.96 6.95 0.33
N THR A 81 4.99 7.04 -0.57
CA THR A 81 3.59 7.26 -0.19
C THR A 81 3.04 5.98 0.45
N ALA A 82 2.50 6.10 1.65
CA ALA A 82 1.94 5.00 2.41
C ALA A 82 0.57 5.40 3.01
N PRO A 83 -0.43 4.51 2.98
CA PRO A 83 -1.67 4.69 3.72
C PRO A 83 -1.41 4.88 5.22
N PRO A 84 -2.31 5.57 5.96
CA PRO A 84 -2.14 5.85 7.39
C PRO A 84 -1.84 4.60 8.23
N LEU A 85 -2.48 3.47 7.93
CA LEU A 85 -2.23 2.21 8.63
C LEU A 85 -0.80 1.68 8.38
N GLN A 86 -0.27 1.81 7.16
CA GLN A 86 1.10 1.40 6.86
C GLN A 86 2.12 2.28 7.60
N ALA A 87 1.87 3.59 7.69
CA ALA A 87 2.69 4.50 8.48
C ALA A 87 2.66 4.12 9.98
N ALA A 88 1.47 3.87 10.54
CA ALA A 88 1.33 3.42 11.92
C ALA A 88 2.03 2.07 12.17
N VAL A 89 1.99 1.15 11.20
CA VAL A 89 2.75 -0.11 11.28
C VAL A 89 4.25 0.17 11.37
N ILE A 90 4.79 1.08 10.55
CA ILE A 90 6.21 1.46 10.60
C ILE A 90 6.60 2.00 11.98
N ASP A 91 5.72 2.78 12.62
CA ASP A 91 5.99 3.38 13.93
C ASP A 91 6.08 2.35 15.07
N VAL A 92 5.47 1.17 14.93
CA VAL A 92 5.42 0.14 15.98
C VAL A 92 6.28 -1.09 15.70
N VAL A 93 6.67 -1.33 14.45
CA VAL A 93 7.52 -2.48 14.13
C VAL A 93 8.91 -2.32 14.77
N PRO A 94 9.55 -3.43 15.17
CA PRO A 94 10.92 -3.37 15.68
C PRO A 94 11.89 -2.83 14.63
N ASP A 95 12.91 -2.12 15.09
CA ASP A 95 14.05 -1.71 14.26
C ASP A 95 14.78 -2.94 13.67
N HIS A 96 15.55 -2.74 12.60
CA HIS A 96 16.16 -3.81 11.82
C HIS A 96 17.13 -4.70 12.62
N ASP A 97 17.74 -4.18 13.68
CA ASP A 97 18.66 -4.91 14.57
C ASP A 97 17.96 -5.60 15.76
N ALA A 98 16.65 -5.36 15.95
CA ALA A 98 15.87 -5.91 17.05
C ALA A 98 15.24 -7.27 16.69
N GLU A 99 14.65 -7.94 17.69
CA GLU A 99 14.00 -9.23 17.44
C GLU A 99 12.76 -9.07 16.54
N PRO A 100 12.58 -9.93 15.53
CA PRO A 100 11.45 -9.84 14.62
C PRO A 100 10.14 -10.12 15.34
N GLN A 101 9.12 -9.35 14.97
CA GLN A 101 7.82 -9.38 15.60
C GLN A 101 6.80 -10.19 14.78
N SER A 102 5.88 -10.86 15.47
CA SER A 102 4.76 -11.54 14.83
C SER A 102 3.64 -10.57 14.47
N VAL A 103 2.81 -10.92 13.48
CA VAL A 103 1.63 -10.12 13.09
C VAL A 103 0.72 -9.79 14.28
N VAL A 104 0.53 -10.75 15.19
CA VAL A 104 -0.34 -10.57 16.36
C VAL A 104 0.27 -9.58 17.36
N ALA A 105 1.58 -9.60 17.55
CA ALA A 105 2.26 -8.63 18.40
C ALA A 105 2.16 -7.21 17.80
N THR A 106 2.38 -7.05 16.49
CA THR A 106 2.18 -5.77 15.80
C THR A 106 0.74 -5.25 15.92
N LEU A 107 -0.26 -6.13 15.82
CA LEU A 107 -1.65 -5.75 16.06
C LEU A 107 -1.87 -5.22 17.49
N HIS A 108 -1.25 -5.84 18.50
CA HIS A 108 -1.36 -5.38 19.88
C HIS A 108 -0.70 -4.01 20.06
N ASP A 109 0.50 -3.80 19.51
CA ASP A 109 1.18 -2.51 19.62
C ASP A 109 0.39 -1.39 18.91
N LEU A 110 -0.19 -1.65 17.73
CA LEU A 110 -1.08 -0.71 17.06
C LEU A 110 -2.28 -0.33 17.94
N ARG A 111 -2.88 -1.31 18.62
CA ARG A 111 -3.99 -1.07 19.55
C ARG A 111 -3.60 -0.22 20.75
N ASP A 112 -2.38 -0.39 21.25
CA ASP A 112 -1.85 0.45 22.32
C ASP A 112 -1.62 1.91 21.87
N THR A 113 -1.42 2.14 20.56
CA THR A 113 -1.37 3.50 19.97
C THR A 113 -2.74 4.10 19.64
N GLY A 114 -3.83 3.34 19.80
CA GLY A 114 -5.20 3.80 19.56
C GLY A 114 -5.79 3.45 18.19
N TYR A 115 -5.07 2.70 17.34
CA TYR A 115 -5.63 2.13 16.12
C TYR A 115 -6.32 0.79 16.41
N ASP A 116 -7.47 0.49 15.79
CA ASP A 116 -8.12 -0.82 15.94
C ASP A 116 -8.37 -1.51 14.58
N PRO A 117 -7.30 -1.93 13.88
CA PRO A 117 -7.43 -2.67 12.63
C PRO A 117 -7.76 -4.14 12.86
N GLU A 118 -8.25 -4.83 11.83
CA GLU A 118 -8.37 -6.29 11.85
C GLU A 118 -7.02 -6.97 11.59
N VAL A 119 -6.89 -8.23 11.98
CA VAL A 119 -5.64 -9.01 11.77
C VAL A 119 -5.26 -9.05 10.29
N ASP A 120 -6.25 -9.20 9.41
CA ASP A 120 -6.03 -9.27 7.96
C ASP A 120 -5.58 -7.92 7.37
N ASP A 121 -5.98 -6.79 7.97
CA ASP A 121 -5.49 -5.46 7.58
C ASP A 121 -4.01 -5.30 7.93
N VAL A 122 -3.62 -5.70 9.14
CA VAL A 122 -2.21 -5.66 9.58
C VAL A 122 -1.36 -6.58 8.70
N ARG A 123 -1.86 -7.77 8.39
CA ARG A 123 -1.18 -8.71 7.50
C ARG A 123 -0.99 -8.15 6.09
N SER A 124 -2.02 -7.48 5.56
CA SER A 124 -1.96 -6.86 4.24
C SER A 124 -0.99 -5.68 4.23
N ALA A 125 -1.02 -4.82 5.25
CA ALA A 125 -0.09 -3.71 5.42
C ALA A 125 1.38 -4.18 5.48
N LEU A 126 1.69 -5.18 6.31
CA LEU A 126 3.05 -5.75 6.40
C LEU A 126 3.51 -6.37 5.09
N ARG A 127 2.60 -7.03 4.36
CA ARG A 127 2.90 -7.57 3.03
C ARG A 127 3.24 -6.46 2.05
N SER A 128 2.42 -5.41 1.94
CA SER A 128 2.68 -4.28 1.04
C SER A 128 4.01 -3.59 1.39
N LEU A 129 4.29 -3.41 2.69
CA LEU A 129 5.56 -2.84 3.14
C LEU A 129 6.76 -3.75 2.80
N THR A 130 6.58 -5.08 2.83
CA THR A 130 7.61 -6.03 2.38
C THR A 130 7.83 -5.92 0.87
N GLU A 131 6.76 -5.82 0.09
CA GLU A 131 6.83 -5.66 -1.38
C GLU A 131 7.45 -4.31 -1.77
N LYS A 132 7.32 -3.27 -0.92
CA LYS A 132 8.01 -1.98 -1.04
C LYS A 132 9.47 -2.00 -0.56
N GLY A 133 9.93 -3.08 0.08
CA GLY A 133 11.28 -3.18 0.65
C GLY A 133 11.49 -2.38 1.95
N VAL A 134 10.41 -1.92 2.60
CA VAL A 134 10.48 -1.15 3.84
C VAL A 134 10.68 -2.05 5.06
N VAL A 135 10.14 -3.27 5.02
CA VAL A 135 10.29 -4.27 6.09
C VAL A 135 10.73 -5.61 5.52
N GLU A 136 11.43 -6.41 6.32
CA GLU A 136 11.84 -7.77 5.95
C GLU A 136 11.01 -8.82 6.69
N ARG A 137 10.63 -9.89 5.98
CA ARG A 137 9.97 -11.05 6.58
C ARG A 137 11.00 -12.08 7.07
N VAL A 138 11.09 -12.25 8.38
CA VAL A 138 11.93 -13.28 9.01
C VAL A 138 11.13 -14.55 9.29
N GLN A 139 11.61 -15.71 8.82
CA GLN A 139 11.04 -17.02 9.15
C GLN A 139 11.80 -17.65 10.32
N LYS A 140 11.15 -17.78 11.49
CA LYS A 140 11.68 -18.51 12.64
C LYS A 140 10.98 -19.87 12.78
N THR A 141 11.77 -20.93 12.94
CA THR A 141 11.25 -22.26 13.29
C THR A 141 10.95 -22.28 14.78
N VAL A 142 9.69 -22.51 15.16
CA VAL A 142 9.30 -22.70 16.56
C VAL A 142 9.35 -24.19 16.93
N PRO A 143 9.89 -24.56 18.11
CA PRO A 143 9.73 -25.92 18.61
C PRO A 143 8.25 -26.19 18.93
N THR A 144 7.67 -27.20 18.28
CA THR A 144 6.32 -27.73 18.56
C THR A 144 6.27 -28.54 19.84
#